data_AF-A0A5K4FF65-F1
#
_entry.id   AF-A0A5K4FF65-F1
#
_cell.length_a   1.000
_cell.length_b   1.000
_cell.length_c   1.000
_cell.angle_alpha   90.00
_cell.angle_beta   90.00
_cell.angle_gamma   90.00
#
_symmetry.space_group_name_H-M   'P 1'
#
loop_
_entity.id
_entity.type
_entity.pdbx_description
1 polymer ?
#
loop_
_entity_poly.entity_id
_entity_poly.type
_entity_poly.pdbx_seq_one_letter_code
_entity_poly.pdbx_strand_id
1 'polypeptide(L)'
;MSRNLKDICRKVVAVGRNYADHARELGNKIESSPAIFLKPSSCIIDGGKIKLPNGTDEIHHEVELGLVIGKSLTNVKTEEVKKIPLSLNTVSS
;
A
#
# COMPACT_ATOMS: atom_id res chain seq x y z
N MET A 1 -2.61 22.03 13.96
CA MET A 1 -1.73 21.69 12.84
C MET A 1 -2.07 20.28 12.37
N SER A 2 -2.47 20.10 11.11
CA SER A 2 -2.58 18.77 10.50
C SER A 2 -1.18 18.18 10.39
N ARG A 3 -0.99 16.93 10.86
CA ARG A 3 0.28 16.21 10.70
C ARG A 3 0.30 15.55 9.33
N ASN A 4 1.42 15.64 8.62
CA ASN A 4 1.59 15.01 7.31
C ASN A 4 1.71 13.48 7.44
N LEU A 5 1.19 12.71 6.48
CA LEU A 5 1.25 11.26 6.50
C LEU A 5 2.70 10.74 6.60
N LYS A 6 3.64 11.38 5.90
CA LYS A 6 5.07 11.00 5.92
C LYS A 6 5.69 11.08 7.32
N ASP A 7 5.17 11.97 8.18
CA ASP A 7 5.72 12.23 9.51
C ASP A 7 5.15 11.27 10.58
N ILE A 8 3.99 10.66 10.31
CA ILE A 8 3.27 9.83 11.30
C ILE A 8 3.21 8.36 10.91
N CYS A 9 3.37 8.05 9.63
CA CYS A 9 3.31 6.68 9.14
C CYS A 9 4.53 5.89 9.62
N ARG A 10 4.29 4.71 10.20
CA ARG A 10 5.36 3.84 10.73
C ARG A 10 5.76 2.73 9.76
N LYS A 11 4.83 2.32 8.90
CA LYS A 11 4.99 1.24 7.91
C LYS A 11 3.85 1.29 6.90
N VAL A 12 4.12 0.80 5.70
CA VAL A 12 3.10 0.52 4.69
C VAL A 12 2.99 -0.99 4.55
N VAL A 13 1.76 -1.50 4.64
CA VAL A 13 1.43 -2.90 4.37
C VAL A 13 0.73 -2.94 3.02
N ALA A 14 1.28 -3.68 2.07
CA ALA A 14 0.76 -3.77 0.70
C ALA A 14 0.25 -5.18 0.39
N VAL A 15 -0.67 -5.27 -0.56
CA VAL A 15 -1.30 -6.53 -0.98
C VAL A 15 -1.06 -6.74 -2.47
N GLY A 16 -0.23 -7.72 -2.79
CA GLY A 16 0.07 -8.10 -4.17
C GLY A 16 -1.02 -8.98 -4.78
N ARG A 17 -1.14 -8.94 -6.11
CA ARG A 17 -2.04 -9.79 -6.91
C ARG A 17 -3.52 -9.69 -6.51
N ASN A 18 -3.94 -8.51 -6.04
CA ASN A 18 -5.31 -8.26 -5.60
C ASN A 18 -6.29 -7.90 -6.74
N TYR A 19 -5.81 -7.83 -7.98
CA TYR A 19 -6.60 -7.63 -9.19
C TYR A 19 -6.39 -8.83 -10.12
N ALA A 20 -7.48 -9.55 -10.43
CA ALA A 20 -7.40 -10.82 -11.15
C ALA A 20 -6.83 -10.67 -12.57
N ASP A 21 -7.14 -9.58 -13.26
CA ASP A 21 -6.62 -9.30 -14.60
C ASP A 21 -5.12 -9.01 -14.56
N HIS A 22 -4.67 -8.18 -13.61
CA HIS A 22 -3.25 -7.91 -13.40
C HIS A 22 -2.45 -9.17 -13.01
N ALA A 23 -3.02 -10.05 -12.17
CA ALA A 23 -2.40 -11.33 -11.86
C ALA A 23 -2.22 -12.20 -13.11
N ARG A 24 -3.19 -12.18 -14.04
CA ARG A 24 -3.15 -12.94 -15.29
C ARG A 24 -2.14 -12.38 -16.29
N GLU A 25 -2.02 -11.05 -16.41
CA GLU A 25 -1.05 -10.36 -17.27
C GLU A 25 0.39 -10.80 -16.99
N LEU A 26 0.74 -10.93 -15.71
CA LEU A 26 2.06 -11.36 -15.26
C LEU A 26 2.25 -12.89 -15.27
N GLY A 27 1.28 -13.66 -15.77
CA GLY A 27 1.34 -15.13 -15.78
C GLY A 27 1.32 -15.76 -14.38
N ASN A 28 0.87 -15.02 -13.36
CA ASN A 28 0.85 -15.49 -11.98
C ASN A 28 -0.39 -16.35 -11.70
N LYS A 29 -0.25 -17.32 -10.79
CA LYS A 29 -1.40 -18.02 -10.21
C LYS A 29 -2.15 -17.07 -9.26
N ILE A 30 -3.48 -17.14 -9.29
CA ILE A 30 -4.32 -16.50 -8.28
C ILE A 30 -4.17 -17.32 -6.99
N GLU A 31 -3.58 -16.70 -5.97
CA GLU A 31 -3.38 -17.32 -4.66
C GLU A 31 -4.70 -17.35 -3.88
N SER A 32 -4.91 -18.38 -3.05
CA SER A 32 -6.09 -18.46 -2.16
C SER A 32 -6.03 -17.49 -0.97
N SER A 33 -4.85 -16.91 -0.71
CA SER A 33 -4.59 -15.97 0.36
C SER A 33 -3.82 -14.76 -0.17
N PRO A 34 -4.06 -13.55 0.38
CA PRO A 34 -3.41 -12.34 -0.08
C PRO A 34 -1.89 -12.41 0.09
N ALA A 35 -1.14 -12.02 -0.94
CA ALA A 35 0.30 -11.84 -0.85
C ALA A 35 0.59 -10.53 -0.13
N ILE A 36 1.17 -10.59 1.07
CA ILE A 36 1.43 -9.41 1.90
C ILE A 36 2.93 -9.10 1.92
N PHE A 37 3.27 -7.83 1.71
CA PHE A 37 4.64 -7.33 1.85
C PHE A 37 4.67 -5.96 2.52
N LEU A 38 5.87 -5.53 2.94
CA LEU A 38 6.08 -4.29 3.66
C LEU A 38 6.92 -3.31 2.84
N LYS A 39 6.51 -2.04 2.86
CA LYS A 39 7.37 -0.92 2.46
C LYS A 39 7.69 -0.08 3.70
N PRO A 40 8.96 0.37 3.88
CA PRO A 40 9.33 1.23 4.99
C PRO A 40 8.65 2.60 4.86
N SER A 41 8.38 3.28 5.97
CA SER A 41 7.77 4.63 5.92
C SER A 41 8.62 5.65 5.16
N SER A 42 9.94 5.43 5.05
CA SER A 42 10.86 6.25 4.25
C SER A 42 10.58 6.23 2.75
N CYS A 43 9.75 5.31 2.24
CA CYS A 43 9.35 5.32 0.83
C CYS A 43 8.24 6.33 0.52
N ILE A 44 7.62 6.94 1.54
CA ILE A 44 6.49 7.85 1.36
C ILE A 44 7.00 9.20 0.87
N ILE A 45 6.49 9.62 -0.28
CA ILE A 45 6.71 10.93 -0.87
C ILE A 45 5.34 11.62 -0.96
N ASP A 46 5.20 12.80 -0.37
CA ASP A 46 3.98 13.61 -0.45
C ASP A 46 4.17 14.73 -1.47
N GLY A 47 3.74 14.46 -2.70
CA GLY A 47 3.99 15.32 -3.86
C GLY A 47 5.47 15.38 -4.26
N GLY A 48 5.74 15.94 -5.44
CA GLY A 48 7.09 16.07 -5.99
C GLY A 48 7.49 14.95 -6.94
N LYS A 49 8.80 14.77 -7.14
CA LYS A 49 9.35 13.85 -8.14
C LYS A 49 9.70 12.50 -7.52
N ILE A 50 9.28 11.42 -8.17
CA ILE A 50 9.72 10.06 -7.85
C ILE A 50 11.21 9.94 -8.15
N LYS A 51 11.99 9.43 -7.20
CA LYS A 51 13.42 9.15 -7.36
C LYS A 51 13.57 7.68 -7.72
N LEU A 52 14.05 7.41 -8.94
CA LEU A 52 14.33 6.04 -9.36
C LEU A 52 15.64 5.56 -8.73
N PRO A 53 15.72 4.28 -8.32
CA PRO A 53 16.95 3.68 -7.85
C PRO A 53 17.99 3.61 -8.98
N ASN A 54 19.26 3.85 -8.65
CA ASN A 54 20.35 3.68 -9.60
C ASN A 54 20.57 2.19 -9.91
N GLY A 55 21.00 1.86 -11.13
CA GLY A 55 21.36 0.50 -11.52
C GLY A 55 20.16 -0.44 -11.73
N THR A 56 18.99 0.11 -12.03
CA THR A 56 17.80 -0.67 -12.41
C THR A 56 17.51 -0.46 -13.90
N ASP A 57 17.41 -1.55 -14.65
CA ASP A 57 17.13 -1.51 -16.10
C ASP A 57 15.65 -1.33 -16.41
N GLU A 58 14.77 -1.74 -15.48
CA GLU A 58 13.33 -1.77 -15.67
C GLU A 58 12.57 -1.34 -14.42
N ILE A 59 11.69 -0.35 -14.55
CA ILE A 59 10.82 0.15 -13.48
C ILE A 59 9.38 0.09 -13.96
N HIS A 60 8.52 -0.50 -13.14
CA HIS A 60 7.09 -0.60 -13.38
C HIS A 60 6.37 0.42 -12.51
N HIS A 61 5.20 0.86 -12.94
CA HIS A 61 4.33 1.74 -12.16
C HIS A 61 3.06 1.00 -11.77
N GLU A 62 2.67 1.12 -10.52
CA GLU A 62 1.42 0.55 -10.00
C GLU A 62 0.62 1.65 -9.32
N VAL A 63 -0.68 1.73 -9.66
CA VAL A 63 -1.62 2.63 -8.99
C VAL A 63 -2.53 1.80 -8.10
N GLU A 64 -2.57 2.16 -6.82
CA GLU A 64 -3.29 1.42 -5.79
C GLU A 64 -4.19 2.34 -4.96
N LEU A 65 -5.25 1.76 -4.39
CA LEU A 65 -6.03 2.42 -3.34
C LEU A 65 -5.34 2.22 -1.99
N GLY A 66 -4.87 3.31 -1.40
CA GLY A 66 -4.28 3.33 -0.07
C GLY A 66 -5.32 3.57 1.03
N LEU A 67 -5.19 2.81 2.12
CA LEU A 67 -5.97 2.98 3.34
C LEU A 67 -5.07 3.49 4.47
N VAL A 68 -5.41 4.64 5.05
CA VAL A 68 -4.72 5.15 6.25
C VAL A 68 -5.52 4.74 7.48
N ILE A 69 -4.88 3.98 8.36
CA ILE A 69 -5.48 3.44 9.58
C ILE A 69 -5.21 4.38 10.76
N GLY A 70 -6.28 4.96 11.34
CA GLY A 70 -6.17 5.99 12.38
C GLY A 70 -5.93 5.49 13.81
N LYS A 71 -5.90 4.17 14.05
CA LYS A 71 -5.66 3.58 15.39
C LYS A 71 -4.91 2.24 15.28
N SER A 72 -4.25 1.83 16.36
CA SER A 72 -3.64 0.49 16.42
C SER A 72 -4.69 -0.61 16.34
N LEU A 73 -4.40 -1.66 15.56
CA LEU A 73 -5.28 -2.82 15.37
C LEU A 73 -4.51 -4.11 15.69
N THR A 74 -5.16 -5.02 16.39
CA THR A 74 -4.66 -6.37 16.69
C THR A 74 -5.85 -7.32 16.70
N ASN A 75 -5.81 -8.39 15.90
CA ASN A 75 -6.83 -9.45 15.86
C ASN A 75 -8.28 -8.94 15.77
N VAL A 76 -8.51 -7.92 14.95
CA VAL A 76 -9.83 -7.30 14.79
C VAL A 76 -10.76 -8.20 13.99
N LYS A 77 -12.00 -8.35 14.43
CA LYS A 77 -13.00 -9.16 13.71
C LYS A 77 -13.52 -8.39 12.48
N THR A 78 -13.93 -9.12 11.45
CA THR A 78 -14.40 -8.52 10.18
C THR A 78 -15.58 -7.57 10.41
N GLU A 79 -16.49 -7.89 11.33
CA GLU A 79 -17.65 -7.06 11.67
C GLU A 79 -17.28 -5.69 12.26
N GLU A 80 -16.10 -5.59 12.89
CA GLU A 80 -15.61 -4.38 13.57
C GLU A 80 -14.86 -3.45 12.62
N VAL A 81 -14.46 -3.91 11.44
CA VAL A 81 -13.69 -3.14 10.45
C VAL A 81 -14.40 -1.83 10.08
N LYS A 82 -15.73 -1.87 9.94
CA LYS A 82 -16.56 -0.69 9.62
C LYS A 82 -16.50 0.42 10.68
N LYS A 83 -16.06 0.10 11.91
CA LYS A 83 -15.93 1.04 13.03
C LYS A 83 -14.52 1.64 13.13
N ILE A 84 -13.58 1.22 12.27
CA ILE A 84 -12.22 1.72 12.29
C ILE A 84 -12.18 3.08 11.59
N PRO A 85 -11.57 4.11 12.19
CA PRO A 85 -11.32 5.36 11.49
C PRO A 85 -10.32 5.11 10.34
N LEU A 86 -10.80 5.22 9.11
CA LEU A 86 -10.05 5.06 7.88
C LEU A 86 -10.14 6.33 7.03
N SER A 87 -9.06 6.69 6.35
CA SER A 87 -9.11 7.64 5.23
C SER A 87 -8.53 7.02 3.97
N LEU A 88 -9.08 7.43 2.82
CA LEU A 88 -8.69 6.93 1.50
C LEU A 88 -7.63 7.85 0.89
N ASN A 89 -6.64 7.26 0.24
CA ASN A 89 -5.64 7.95 -0.57
C ASN A 89 -5.39 7.16 -1.85
N THR A 90 -4.98 7.84 -2.91
CA THR A 90 -4.42 7.17 -4.09
C THR A 90 -2.91 7.05 -3.90
N VAL A 91 -2.35 5.87 -4.15
CA VAL A 91 -0.92 5.62 -4.07
C VAL A 91 -0.42 5.25 -5.48
N SER A 92 0.70 5.83 -5.88
CA SER A 92 1.46 5.39 -7.03
C SER A 92 2.82 4.92 -6.55
N SER A 93 3.27 3.76 -7.02
CA SER A 93 4.59 3.22 -6.70
C SER A 93 5.32 2.63 -7.88
#